data_AF-A0A520JC92-F1
#
_entry.id   AF-A0A520JC92-F1
#
_cell.length_a   1.000
_cell.length_b   1.000
_cell.length_c   1.000
_cell.angle_alpha   90.00
_cell.angle_beta   90.00
_cell.angle_gamma   90.00
#
_symmetry.space_group_name_H-M   'P 1'
#
loop_
_entity.id
_entity.type
_entity.pdbx_description
1 polymer ?
#
loop_
_entity_poly.entity_id
_entity_poly.type
_entity_poly.pdbx_seq_one_letter_code
_entity_poly.pdbx_strand_id
1 'polypeptide(L)'
;WSHVRVATKYPHVTAAHFAARGVQAECVKLNGAMELAPTLGLAPRIVDLVSSGRTLLENGLVEVETIMEVTSRLVVNRAAMKTRARVVPLVEAFRRAVEAQEIAA
;
A
#
# COMPACT_ATOMS: atom_id res chain seq x y z
N TRP A 1 21.42 -6.75 10.83
CA TRP A 1 21.14 -7.48 9.57
C TRP A 1 21.52 -6.55 8.43
N SER A 2 22.35 -6.98 7.47
CA SER A 2 22.71 -6.18 6.28
C SER A 2 21.84 -6.48 5.07
N HIS A 3 21.17 -7.64 5.05
CA HIS A 3 20.32 -8.12 3.96
C HIS A 3 19.02 -8.73 4.50
N VAL A 4 17.94 -8.59 3.74
CA VAL A 4 16.64 -9.21 4.03
C VAL A 4 15.93 -9.62 2.75
N ARG A 5 15.36 -10.83 2.73
CA ARG A 5 14.47 -11.28 1.65
C ARG A 5 13.02 -11.04 2.04
N VAL A 6 12.26 -10.40 1.17
CA VAL A 6 10.88 -9.96 1.45
C VAL A 6 10.00 -10.24 0.25
N ALA A 7 8.88 -10.92 0.46
CA ALA A 7 7.86 -11.02 -0.57
C ALA A 7 6.97 -9.77 -0.54
N THR A 8 6.69 -9.16 -1.70
CA THR A 8 5.84 -7.97 -1.75
C THR A 8 5.19 -7.75 -3.12
N LYS A 9 4.03 -7.08 -3.14
CA LYS A 9 3.48 -6.45 -4.35
C LYS A 9 4.17 -5.13 -4.71
N TYR A 10 4.89 -4.53 -3.76
CA TYR A 10 5.37 -3.15 -3.79
C TYR A 10 6.90 -3.03 -3.70
N PRO A 11 7.66 -3.62 -4.63
CA PRO A 11 9.12 -3.77 -4.51
C PRO A 11 9.86 -2.44 -4.34
N HIS A 12 9.40 -1.35 -4.98
CA HIS A 12 10.04 -0.04 -4.84
C HIS A 12 9.84 0.57 -3.44
N VAL A 13 8.64 0.46 -2.89
CA VAL A 13 8.32 0.95 -1.54
C VAL A 13 9.08 0.14 -0.50
N THR A 14 9.06 -1.19 -0.63
CA THR A 14 9.80 -2.09 0.25
C THR A 14 11.30 -1.83 0.21
N ALA A 15 11.90 -1.73 -0.98
CA ALA A 15 13.33 -1.45 -1.12
C ALA A 15 13.70 -0.10 -0.49
N ALA A 16 12.89 0.94 -0.71
CA ALA A 16 13.13 2.26 -0.11
C ALA A 16 13.07 2.23 1.43
N HIS A 17 12.08 1.52 2.01
CA HIS A 17 11.93 1.38 3.46
C HIS A 17 13.16 0.74 4.12
N PHE A 18 13.67 -0.34 3.54
CA PHE A 18 14.85 -1.02 4.08
C PHE A 18 16.15 -0.25 3.78
N ALA A 19 16.28 0.36 2.61
CA ALA A 19 17.45 1.17 2.26
C ALA A 19 17.63 2.37 3.20
N ALA A 20 16.54 3.00 3.63
CA ALA A 20 16.57 4.08 4.63
C ALA A 20 17.18 3.66 5.98
N ARG A 21 17.23 2.35 6.26
CA ARG A 21 17.81 1.75 7.48
C ARG A 21 19.17 1.08 7.20
N GLY A 22 19.75 1.27 6.01
CA GLY A 22 21.00 0.63 5.60
C GLY A 22 20.88 -0.88 5.37
N VAL A 23 19.67 -1.39 5.14
CA VAL A 23 19.42 -2.81 4.88
C VAL A 23 19.11 -3.02 3.40
N GLN A 24 19.80 -3.95 2.76
CA GLN A 24 19.50 -4.34 1.39
C GLN A 24 18.31 -5.31 1.35
N ALA A 25 17.21 -4.92 0.69
CA ALA A 25 16.06 -5.81 0.51
C ALA A 25 16.11 -6.54 -0.84
N GLU A 26 16.13 -7.87 -0.81
CA GLU A 26 15.79 -8.71 -1.96
C GLU A 26 14.26 -8.88 -2.01
N CYS A 27 13.63 -8.15 -2.94
CA CYS A 27 12.18 -8.18 -3.12
C CYS A 27 11.77 -9.32 -4.06
N VAL A 28 11.07 -10.32 -3.52
CA VAL A 28 10.37 -11.34 -4.30
C VAL A 28 9.00 -10.79 -4.68
N LYS A 29 8.85 -10.33 -5.93
CA LYS A 29 7.59 -9.74 -6.39
C LYS A 29 6.51 -10.83 -6.54
N LEU A 30 5.40 -10.67 -5.84
CA LEU A 30 4.19 -11.50 -5.98
C LEU A 30 3.00 -10.61 -6.33
N ASN A 31 2.00 -11.16 -7.02
CA ASN A 31 0.79 -10.42 -7.40
C ASN A 31 -0.39 -10.66 -6.44
N GLY A 32 -0.28 -11.64 -5.54
CA GLY A 32 -1.33 -12.06 -4.62
C GLY A 32 -0.85 -13.20 -3.73
N ALA A 33 -1.70 -13.63 -2.79
CA ALA A 33 -1.42 -14.70 -1.84
C ALA A 33 -0.07 -14.51 -1.09
N MET A 34 0.16 -13.29 -0.59
CA MET A 34 1.39 -12.94 0.13
C MET A 34 1.65 -13.87 1.31
N GLU A 35 0.58 -14.33 1.94
CA GLU A 35 0.63 -15.11 3.18
C GLU A 35 1.21 -16.51 2.97
N LEU A 36 1.28 -16.97 1.71
CA LEU A 36 1.93 -18.23 1.36
C LEU A 36 3.45 -18.10 1.26
N ALA A 37 4.00 -16.89 1.10
CA ALA A 37 5.42 -16.71 0.87
C ALA A 37 6.32 -17.26 2.01
N PRO A 38 5.96 -17.09 3.30
CA PRO A 38 6.69 -17.72 4.39
C PRO A 38 6.56 -19.24 4.38
N THR A 39 5.34 -19.77 4.23
CA THR A 39 5.05 -21.22 4.26
C THR A 39 5.72 -21.98 3.11
N LEU A 40 5.85 -21.36 1.94
CA LEU A 40 6.52 -21.92 0.77
C LEU A 40 8.03 -21.64 0.73
N GLY A 41 8.59 -20.99 1.76
CA GLY A 41 10.03 -20.69 1.85
C GLY A 41 10.52 -19.65 0.83
N LEU A 42 9.62 -18.88 0.21
CA LEU A 42 9.99 -17.84 -0.76
C LEU A 42 10.67 -16.65 -0.08
N ALA A 43 10.09 -16.20 1.02
CA ALA A 43 10.66 -15.14 1.85
C ALA A 43 10.16 -15.28 3.30
N PRO A 44 11.03 -15.01 4.31
CA PRO A 44 10.64 -15.08 5.72
C PRO A 44 9.76 -13.90 6.16
N ARG A 45 9.61 -12.87 5.33
CA ARG A 45 8.87 -11.64 5.63
C ARG A 45 8.04 -11.22 4.43
N ILE A 46 6.94 -10.55 4.69
CA ILE A 46 6.09 -9.94 3.68
C ILE A 46 5.97 -8.44 3.90
N VAL A 47 5.71 -7.73 2.82
CA VAL A 47 5.19 -6.36 2.86
C VAL A 47 3.96 -6.31 1.96
N ASP A 48 2.79 -6.11 2.56
CA ASP A 48 1.52 -5.96 1.87
C ASP A 48 0.66 -4.88 2.53
N LEU A 49 -0.40 -4.46 1.83
CA LEU A 49 -1.43 -3.59 2.37
C LEU A 49 -2.38 -4.40 3.27
N VAL A 50 -2.57 -3.95 4.51
CA VAL A 50 -3.51 -4.56 5.46
C VAL A 50 -4.49 -3.51 5.98
N SER A 51 -5.65 -3.97 6.47
CA SER A 51 -6.67 -3.12 7.08
C SER A 51 -6.91 -3.51 8.53
N SER A 52 -7.73 -4.53 8.80
CA SER A 52 -8.02 -4.98 10.17
C SER A 52 -6.99 -5.96 10.75
N GLY A 53 -5.97 -6.34 9.97
CA GLY A 53 -4.98 -7.36 10.35
C GLY A 53 -5.52 -8.80 10.43
N ARG A 54 -6.84 -9.02 10.26
CA ARG A 54 -7.47 -10.35 10.40
C ARG A 54 -6.85 -11.41 9.49
N THR A 55 -6.56 -11.07 8.24
CA THR A 55 -5.95 -11.98 7.27
C THR A 55 -4.55 -12.42 7.68
N LEU A 56 -3.77 -11.55 8.32
CA LEU A 56 -2.45 -11.91 8.84
C LEU A 56 -2.59 -12.96 9.95
N LEU A 57 -3.48 -12.69 10.91
CA LEU A 57 -3.72 -13.58 12.05
C LEU A 57 -4.19 -14.98 11.62
N GLU A 58 -5.11 -15.04 10.66
CA GLU A 58 -5.63 -16.30 10.10
C GLU A 58 -4.54 -17.14 9.42
N ASN A 59 -3.44 -16.52 8.99
CA ASN A 59 -2.28 -17.18 8.39
C ASN A 59 -1.08 -17.30 9.35
N GLY A 60 -1.27 -17.03 10.64
CA GLY A 60 -0.21 -17.13 11.65
C GLY A 60 0.88 -16.05 11.50
N LEU A 61 0.56 -14.94 10.84
CA LEU A 61 1.44 -13.80 10.66
C LEU A 61 1.18 -12.73 11.72
N VAL A 62 2.22 -11.98 12.05
CA VAL A 62 2.18 -10.89 13.03
C VAL A 62 2.67 -9.62 12.35
N GLU A 63 1.94 -8.53 12.55
CA GLU A 63 2.38 -7.21 12.10
C GLU A 63 3.59 -6.76 12.93
N VAL A 64 4.68 -6.43 12.24
CA VAL A 64 5.95 -6.07 12.88
C VAL A 64 6.24 -4.58 12.84
N GLU A 65 5.78 -3.90 11.79
CA GLU A 65 6.08 -2.51 11.53
C GLU A 65 5.12 -1.95 10.49
N THR A 66 4.58 -0.76 10.74
CA THR A 66 3.82 0.01 9.75
C THR A 66 4.80 0.83 8.91
N ILE A 67 4.74 0.66 7.58
CA ILE A 67 5.62 1.37 6.64
C ILE A 67 5.04 2.75 6.29
N MET A 68 3.74 2.80 5.97
CA MET A 68 3.02 4.03 5.66
C MET A 68 1.53 3.85 5.83
N GLU A 69 0.86 4.93 6.24
CA GLU A 69 -0.59 5.04 6.14
C GLU A 69 -0.99 5.36 4.70
N VAL A 70 -2.08 4.76 4.22
CA VAL A 70 -2.58 4.97 2.86
C VAL A 70 -4.01 5.49 2.87
N THR A 71 -4.32 6.31 1.87
CA THR A 71 -5.66 6.88 1.67
C THR A 71 -6.04 6.79 0.20
N SER A 72 -7.33 6.67 -0.08
CA SER A 72 -7.85 6.81 -1.44
C SER A 72 -7.83 8.27 -1.86
N ARG A 73 -7.37 8.56 -3.08
CA ARG A 73 -7.29 9.93 -3.64
C ARG A 73 -7.92 9.96 -5.03
N LEU A 74 -8.70 10.99 -5.31
CA LEU A 74 -9.15 11.28 -6.68
C LEU A 74 -8.00 11.95 -7.45
N VAL A 75 -7.45 11.26 -8.44
CA VAL A 75 -6.39 11.80 -9.31
C VAL A 75 -6.97 12.17 -10.66
N VAL A 76 -6.68 13.40 -11.11
CA VAL A 76 -7.19 13.93 -12.39
C VAL A 76 -6.03 14.32 -13.29
N ASN A 77 -6.11 13.93 -14.56
CA ASN A 77 -5.16 14.37 -15.58
C ASN A 77 -5.24 15.90 -15.78
N ARG A 78 -4.08 16.58 -15.76
CA ARG A 78 -3.99 18.04 -15.87
C ARG A 78 -4.60 18.62 -17.16
N ALA A 79 -4.43 17.94 -18.29
CA ALA A 79 -5.03 18.38 -19.56
C ALA A 79 -6.54 18.20 -19.54
N ALA A 80 -7.03 17.05 -19.05
CA ALA A 80 -8.47 16.81 -18.90
C ALA A 80 -9.14 17.85 -17.98
N MET A 81 -8.46 18.26 -16.90
CA MET A 81 -8.95 19.31 -15.99
C MET A 81 -9.17 20.66 -16.70
N LYS A 82 -8.35 20.99 -17.71
CA LYS A 82 -8.44 22.23 -18.48
C LYS A 82 -9.36 22.16 -19.70
N THR A 83 -9.50 20.97 -20.29
CA THR A 83 -10.13 20.79 -21.61
C THR A 83 -11.51 20.15 -21.54
N ARG A 84 -11.86 19.48 -20.43
CA ARG A 84 -13.12 18.77 -20.27
C ARG A 84 -13.94 19.42 -19.15
N ALA A 85 -14.85 20.31 -19.52
CA ALA A 85 -15.68 21.07 -18.58
C ALA A 85 -16.38 20.19 -17.53
N ARG A 86 -16.80 18.96 -17.90
CA ARG A 86 -17.46 18.01 -16.99
C ARG A 86 -16.61 17.53 -15.81
N VAL A 87 -15.29 17.67 -15.87
CA VAL A 87 -14.38 17.19 -14.82
C VAL A 87 -14.47 18.06 -13.57
N VAL A 88 -14.64 19.37 -13.73
CA VAL A 88 -14.70 20.30 -12.58
C VAL A 88 -15.89 19.98 -11.66
N PRO A 89 -17.14 19.86 -12.15
CA PRO A 89 -18.26 19.48 -11.30
C PRO A 89 -18.07 18.14 -10.58
N LEU A 90 -17.42 17.17 -11.22
CA LEU A 90 -17.14 15.86 -10.60
C LEU A 90 -16.16 16.00 -9.44
N VAL A 91 -15.07 16.74 -9.61
CA VAL A 91 -14.09 17.00 -8.54
C VAL A 91 -14.77 17.70 -7.37
N GLU A 92 -15.60 18.71 -7.64
CA GLU A 92 -16.34 19.43 -6.59
C GLU A 92 -17.35 18.53 -5.88
N ALA A 93 -17.98 17.59 -6.58
CA ALA A 93 -18.88 16.61 -5.96
C ALA A 93 -18.12 15.66 -5.02
N PHE A 94 -16.95 15.17 -5.41
CA PHE A 94 -16.10 14.35 -4.54
C PHE A 94 -15.62 15.13 -3.30
N ARG A 95 -15.21 16.39 -3.45
CA ARG A 95 -14.80 17.24 -2.32
C ARG A 95 -15.91 17.36 -1.28
N ARG A 96 -17.12 17.75 -1.70
CA ARG A 96 -18.27 17.87 -0.81
C ARG A 96 -18.62 16.56 -0.10
N ALA A 97 -18.56 15.43 -0.82
CA ALA A 97 -18.86 14.13 -0.24
C ALA A 97 -17.85 13.73 0.85
N VAL A 98 -16.56 14.00 0.63
CA VAL A 98 -15.50 13.71 1.61
C VAL A 98 -15.62 14.62 2.82
N GLU A 99 -15.81 15.93 2.63
CA GLU A 99 -16.01 16.89 3.74
C GLU A 99 -17.23 16.52 4.62
N ALA A 100 -18.34 16.10 4.00
CA ALA A 100 -19.51 15.65 4.74
C ALA A 100 -19.26 14.38 5.56
N GLN A 101 -18.43 13.48 5.03
CA GLN A 101 -18.04 12.25 5.74
C GLN A 101 -17.10 12.55 6.92
N GLU A 102 -16.19 13.52 6.77
CA GLU A 102 -15.27 13.95 7.83
C GLU A 102 -15.99 14.65 8.98
N ILE A 103 -17.05 15.42 8.70
CA ILE A 103 -17.87 16.07 9.75
C ILE A 103 -18.72 15.04 10.51
N ALA A 104 -19.10 13.94 9.86
CA ALA A 104 -19.93 12.89 10.44
C ALA A 104 -19.14 11.83 11.23
N ALA A 105 -17.82 11.79 11.09
CA ALA A 105 -16.90 10.87 11.75
C ALA A 105 -16.35 11.44 13.06
#